data_AF-A0A0S8CJ85-F1
#
_entry.id   AF-A0A0S8CJ85-F1
#
_cell.length_a   1.000
_cell.length_b   1.000
_cell.length_c   1.000
_cell.angle_alpha   90.00
_cell.angle_beta   90.00
_cell.angle_gamma   90.00
#
_symmetry.space_group_name_H-M   'P 1'
#
loop_
_entity.id
_entity.type
_entity.pdbx_description
1 polymer ?
#
loop_
_entity_poly.entity_id
_entity_poly.type
_entity_poly.pdbx_seq_one_letter_code
_entity_poly.pdbx_strand_id
1 'polypeptide(L)'
;MTEKADSEISDIERIISKYKQGISQAVEEEKGRFEELSHVLASSQNEAERLITEAQEKAQKISEGIIAKAEQKAQWIVNEAEEAAKNEAKKKTQLEVEHIKKAAKDKAAELIAKARQMSEKTTNSIKAESKREADKLIKQLTEQARKEAEQEAQDIRKKAHAEAEQLISDARNTAKEEGEKELARITTAAKQVAEQSAMKAREMVEIEKDQLTTRVIGSAEITESAPSSDLPEPRNIAEKTAAYIDDTAQTKPEDSTPELMEAQKILAEAFEDAANETEEAGDESSATLVHNIFEEETEYPAINKMKYETSEPADIENRTNGHDEKLELHIMPTSDFGQVSKFEKQLLQVPDLQLLGKGGSEGGIIWFEVNYSDSLPIEDLLQQISPVKEVAKYGNYITIYLNDS
;
A
#
# COMPACT_ATOMS: atom_id res chain seq x y z
N MET A 1 -111.50 -70.73 138.09
CA MET A 1 -110.04 -70.57 138.30
C MET A 1 -109.26 -70.61 136.98
N THR A 2 -109.83 -70.09 135.88
CA THR A 2 -109.20 -70.03 134.54
C THR A 2 -109.01 -68.59 134.02
N GLU A 3 -109.73 -67.61 134.57
CA GLU A 3 -109.63 -66.18 134.17
C GLU A 3 -108.34 -65.47 134.57
N LYS A 4 -107.56 -66.01 135.53
CA LYS A 4 -106.31 -65.35 135.98
C LYS A 4 -105.10 -65.72 135.11
N ALA A 5 -105.16 -66.86 134.41
CA ALA A 5 -104.15 -67.28 133.44
C ALA A 5 -104.31 -66.54 132.10
N ASP A 6 -105.55 -66.28 131.66
CA ASP A 6 -105.82 -65.53 130.42
C ASP A 6 -105.42 -64.04 130.55
N SER A 7 -105.46 -63.47 131.75
CA SER A 7 -104.97 -62.11 132.03
C SER A 7 -103.45 -61.99 131.97
N GLU A 8 -102.72 -62.98 132.51
CA GLU A 8 -101.25 -63.00 132.46
C GLU A 8 -100.73 -63.34 131.06
N ILE A 9 -101.44 -64.20 130.32
CA ILE A 9 -101.17 -64.47 128.90
C ILE A 9 -101.42 -63.20 128.07
N SER A 10 -102.50 -62.45 128.34
CA SER A 10 -102.78 -61.16 127.68
C SER A 10 -101.73 -60.09 127.97
N ASP A 11 -101.21 -60.01 129.21
CA ASP A 11 -100.13 -59.08 129.55
C ASP A 11 -98.79 -59.47 128.91
N ILE A 12 -98.49 -60.77 128.83
CA ILE A 12 -97.32 -61.29 128.12
C ILE A 12 -97.46 -61.03 126.61
N GLU A 13 -98.63 -61.27 126.01
CA GLU A 13 -98.91 -60.97 124.60
C GLU A 13 -98.81 -59.46 124.31
N ARG A 14 -99.25 -58.61 125.24
CA ARG A 14 -99.10 -57.15 125.14
C ARG A 14 -97.64 -56.70 125.24
N ILE A 15 -96.85 -57.33 126.11
CA ILE A 15 -95.40 -57.09 126.21
C ILE A 15 -94.68 -57.58 124.95
N ILE A 16 -95.00 -58.78 124.45
CA ILE A 16 -94.46 -59.33 123.21
C ILE A 16 -94.84 -58.46 122.02
N SER A 17 -96.07 -57.96 121.96
CA SER A 17 -96.55 -57.08 120.89
C SER A 17 -95.83 -55.72 120.92
N LYS A 18 -95.65 -55.12 122.11
CA LYS A 18 -94.81 -53.92 122.29
C LYS A 18 -93.36 -54.15 121.91
N TYR A 19 -92.78 -55.30 122.26
CA TYR A 19 -91.40 -55.65 121.89
C TYR A 19 -91.27 -55.86 120.38
N LYS A 20 -92.21 -56.57 119.75
CA LYS A 20 -92.26 -56.74 118.28
C LYS A 20 -92.44 -55.41 117.56
N GLN A 21 -93.26 -54.52 118.10
CA GLN A 21 -93.46 -53.18 117.56
C GLN A 21 -92.19 -52.32 117.72
N GLY A 22 -91.56 -52.33 118.88
CA GLY A 22 -90.29 -51.62 119.13
C GLY A 22 -89.13 -52.16 118.29
N ILE A 23 -89.04 -53.49 118.12
CA ILE A 23 -88.08 -54.12 117.20
C ILE A 23 -88.38 -53.74 115.75
N SER A 24 -89.66 -53.76 115.32
CA SER A 24 -90.03 -53.36 113.96
C SER A 24 -89.73 -51.88 113.70
N GLN A 25 -89.98 -51.01 114.68
CA GLN A 25 -89.69 -49.58 114.59
C GLN A 25 -88.19 -49.31 114.58
N ALA A 26 -87.39 -50.00 115.41
CA ALA A 26 -85.94 -49.91 115.40
C ALA A 26 -85.33 -50.46 114.10
N VAL A 27 -85.90 -51.54 113.54
CA VAL A 27 -85.51 -52.09 112.24
C VAL A 27 -85.83 -51.12 111.12
N GLU A 28 -86.99 -50.46 111.13
CA GLU A 28 -87.35 -49.49 110.09
C GLU A 28 -86.56 -48.17 110.21
N GLU A 29 -86.24 -47.73 111.44
CA GLU A 29 -85.33 -46.60 111.68
C GLU A 29 -83.89 -46.91 111.20
N GLU A 30 -83.36 -48.10 111.52
CA GLU A 30 -82.04 -48.53 111.05
C GLU A 30 -82.02 -48.74 109.52
N LYS A 31 -83.12 -49.22 108.93
CA LYS A 31 -83.27 -49.31 107.48
C LYS A 31 -83.30 -47.93 106.83
N GLY A 32 -84.01 -46.96 107.41
CA GLY A 32 -84.01 -45.57 106.96
C GLY A 32 -82.61 -44.93 107.04
N ARG A 33 -81.86 -45.17 108.12
CA ARG A 33 -80.45 -44.75 108.24
C ARG A 33 -79.55 -45.43 107.21
N PHE A 34 -79.77 -46.71 106.93
CA PHE A 34 -79.02 -47.44 105.92
C PHE A 34 -79.31 -46.91 104.50
N GLU A 35 -80.57 -46.55 104.21
CA GLU A 35 -80.95 -45.90 102.95
C GLU A 35 -80.33 -44.51 102.81
N GLU A 36 -80.32 -43.69 103.87
CA GLU A 36 -79.60 -42.40 103.90
C GLU A 36 -78.09 -42.58 103.69
N LEU A 37 -77.47 -43.53 104.39
CA LEU A 37 -76.05 -43.85 104.22
C LEU A 37 -75.74 -44.33 102.80
N SER A 38 -76.61 -45.16 102.22
CA SER A 38 -76.49 -45.63 100.84
C SER A 38 -76.60 -44.46 99.85
N HIS A 39 -77.53 -43.53 100.06
CA HIS A 39 -77.68 -42.33 99.26
C HIS A 39 -76.46 -41.41 99.38
N VAL A 40 -75.94 -41.17 100.59
CA VAL A 40 -74.73 -40.38 100.82
C VAL A 40 -73.51 -41.04 100.17
N LEU A 41 -73.40 -42.37 100.25
CA LEU A 41 -72.31 -43.11 99.62
C LEU A 41 -72.37 -43.00 98.10
N ALA A 42 -73.55 -43.19 97.50
CA ALA A 42 -73.77 -43.05 96.06
C ALA A 42 -73.52 -41.61 95.58
N SER A 43 -74.01 -40.60 96.31
CA SER A 43 -73.74 -39.19 96.01
C SER A 43 -72.25 -38.85 96.11
N SER A 44 -71.55 -39.42 97.09
CA SER A 44 -70.11 -39.20 97.28
C SER A 44 -69.30 -39.89 96.17
N GLN A 45 -69.72 -41.10 95.74
CA GLN A 45 -69.12 -41.80 94.61
C GLN A 45 -69.31 -41.03 93.31
N ASN A 46 -70.53 -40.57 93.02
CA ASN A 46 -70.83 -39.78 91.83
C ASN A 46 -70.04 -38.46 91.80
N GLU A 47 -69.93 -37.78 92.95
CA GLU A 47 -69.16 -36.53 93.04
C GLU A 47 -67.65 -36.78 92.89
N ALA A 48 -67.14 -37.88 93.43
CA ALA A 48 -65.75 -38.29 93.24
C ALA A 48 -65.45 -38.61 91.77
N GLU A 49 -66.33 -39.36 91.10
CA GLU A 49 -66.21 -39.65 89.67
C GLU A 49 -66.25 -38.35 88.84
N ARG A 50 -67.18 -37.44 89.14
CA ARG A 50 -67.27 -36.13 88.49
C ARG A 50 -65.97 -35.34 88.64
N LEU A 51 -65.41 -35.26 89.85
CA LEU A 51 -64.14 -34.58 90.12
C LEU A 51 -62.97 -35.23 89.38
N ILE A 52 -62.94 -36.56 89.28
CA ILE A 52 -61.92 -37.29 88.52
C ILE A 52 -62.03 -36.94 87.03
N THR A 53 -63.23 -36.98 86.45
CA THR A 53 -63.45 -36.63 85.04
C THR A 53 -63.07 -35.17 84.77
N GLU A 54 -63.51 -34.22 85.60
CA GLU A 54 -63.14 -32.82 85.44
C GLU A 54 -61.63 -32.59 85.56
N ALA A 55 -60.95 -33.30 86.48
CA ALA A 55 -59.51 -33.24 86.63
C ALA A 55 -58.79 -33.83 85.42
N GLN A 56 -59.28 -34.95 84.88
CA GLN A 56 -58.76 -35.58 83.67
C GLN A 56 -58.93 -34.67 82.44
N GLU A 57 -60.11 -34.07 82.24
CA GLU A 57 -60.36 -33.13 81.14
C GLU A 57 -59.47 -31.88 81.24
N LYS A 58 -59.33 -31.29 82.44
CA LYS A 58 -58.44 -30.15 82.67
C LYS A 58 -56.97 -30.52 82.41
N ALA A 59 -56.54 -31.68 82.89
CA ALA A 59 -55.18 -32.16 82.67
C ALA A 59 -54.92 -32.43 81.18
N GLN A 60 -55.86 -33.04 80.47
CA GLN A 60 -55.79 -33.27 79.03
C GLN A 60 -55.70 -31.95 78.27
N LYS A 61 -56.56 -30.98 78.56
CA LYS A 61 -56.55 -29.65 77.92
C LYS A 61 -55.25 -28.90 78.15
N ILE A 62 -54.69 -28.97 79.36
CA ILE A 62 -53.38 -28.37 79.67
C ILE A 62 -52.27 -29.09 78.89
N SER A 63 -52.30 -30.41 78.84
CA SER A 63 -51.34 -31.23 78.10
C SER A 63 -51.35 -30.88 76.60
N GLU A 64 -52.53 -30.87 75.98
CA GLU A 64 -52.72 -30.47 74.57
C GLU A 64 -52.21 -29.05 74.31
N GLY A 65 -52.47 -28.12 75.23
CA GLY A 65 -51.97 -26.75 75.14
C GLY A 65 -50.45 -26.64 75.25
N ILE A 66 -49.80 -27.48 76.07
CA ILE A 66 -48.34 -27.54 76.18
C ILE A 66 -47.74 -28.15 74.91
N ILE A 67 -48.32 -29.25 74.40
CA ILE A 67 -47.89 -29.91 73.17
C ILE A 67 -47.99 -28.94 71.98
N ALA A 68 -49.14 -28.29 71.78
CA ALA A 68 -49.33 -27.34 70.68
C ALA A 68 -48.34 -26.16 70.74
N LYS A 69 -48.07 -25.61 71.93
CA LYS A 69 -47.05 -24.56 72.10
C LYS A 69 -45.63 -25.06 71.82
N ALA A 70 -45.32 -26.29 72.24
CA ALA A 70 -44.02 -26.90 71.97
C ALA A 70 -43.83 -27.16 70.47
N GLU A 71 -44.85 -27.68 69.78
CA GLU A 71 -44.87 -27.89 68.34
C GLU A 71 -44.71 -26.57 67.58
N GLN A 72 -45.47 -25.52 67.96
CA GLN A 72 -45.34 -24.20 67.34
C GLN A 72 -43.93 -23.62 67.50
N LYS A 73 -43.33 -23.76 68.70
CA LYS A 73 -41.97 -23.28 68.96
C LYS A 73 -40.92 -24.11 68.19
N ALA A 74 -41.09 -25.43 68.10
CA ALA A 74 -40.22 -26.28 67.32
C ALA A 74 -40.27 -25.90 65.83
N GLN A 75 -41.47 -25.70 65.27
CA GLN A 75 -41.64 -25.27 63.88
C GLN A 75 -40.99 -23.90 63.63
N TRP A 76 -41.13 -22.96 64.56
CA TRP A 76 -40.50 -21.65 64.45
C TRP A 76 -38.97 -21.76 64.42
N ILE A 77 -38.37 -22.57 65.30
CA ILE A 77 -36.91 -22.80 65.33
C ILE A 77 -36.43 -23.44 64.02
N VAL A 78 -37.17 -24.42 63.49
CA VAL A 78 -36.83 -25.05 62.20
C VAL A 78 -36.85 -24.02 61.07
N ASN A 79 -37.91 -23.22 60.96
CA ASN A 79 -38.03 -22.20 59.92
C ASN A 79 -36.92 -21.13 60.02
N GLU A 80 -36.57 -20.70 61.25
CA GLU A 80 -35.48 -19.73 61.46
C GLU A 80 -34.12 -20.32 61.07
N ALA A 81 -33.85 -21.58 61.44
CA ALA A 81 -32.63 -22.28 61.07
C ALA A 81 -32.53 -22.49 59.55
N GLU A 82 -33.63 -22.84 58.88
CA GLU A 82 -33.68 -23.00 57.43
C GLU A 82 -33.42 -21.67 56.69
N GLU A 83 -34.05 -20.58 57.12
CA GLU A 83 -33.80 -19.26 56.52
C GLU A 83 -32.38 -18.75 56.81
N ALA A 84 -31.82 -18.99 58.00
CA ALA A 84 -30.43 -18.67 58.31
C ALA A 84 -29.46 -19.45 57.40
N ALA A 85 -29.66 -20.77 57.27
CA ALA A 85 -28.84 -21.62 56.41
C ALA A 85 -28.93 -21.21 54.94
N LYS A 86 -30.14 -20.89 54.44
CA LYS A 86 -30.38 -20.41 53.08
C LYS A 86 -29.70 -19.08 52.81
N ASN A 87 -29.77 -18.14 53.75
CA ASN A 87 -29.11 -16.83 53.62
C ASN A 87 -27.58 -16.94 53.66
N GLU A 88 -27.03 -17.79 54.53
CA GLU A 88 -25.58 -18.04 54.56
C GLU A 88 -25.10 -18.71 53.26
N ALA A 89 -25.82 -19.71 52.77
CA ALA A 89 -25.53 -20.37 51.50
C ALA A 89 -25.57 -19.35 50.33
N LYS A 90 -26.60 -18.50 50.27
CA LYS A 90 -26.72 -17.45 49.26
C LYS A 90 -25.54 -16.47 49.32
N LYS A 91 -25.13 -16.04 50.52
CA LYS A 91 -24.00 -15.13 50.71
C LYS A 91 -22.68 -15.77 50.28
N LYS A 92 -22.43 -17.04 50.63
CA LYS A 92 -21.22 -17.77 50.19
C LYS A 92 -21.19 -17.92 48.67
N THR A 93 -22.31 -18.31 48.06
CA THR A 93 -22.42 -18.42 46.59
C THR A 93 -22.17 -17.07 45.92
N GLN A 94 -22.72 -15.97 46.43
CA GLN A 94 -22.48 -14.63 45.89
C GLN A 94 -21.01 -14.22 45.96
N LEU A 95 -20.34 -14.47 47.09
CA LEU A 95 -18.92 -14.17 47.25
C LEU A 95 -18.05 -15.00 46.28
N GLU A 96 -18.34 -16.29 46.12
CA GLU A 96 -17.60 -17.16 45.21
C GLU A 96 -17.81 -16.74 43.75
N VAL A 97 -19.04 -16.38 43.36
CA VAL A 97 -19.35 -15.86 42.03
C VAL A 97 -18.59 -14.56 41.75
N GLU A 98 -18.54 -13.62 42.69
CA GLU A 98 -17.77 -12.38 42.53
C GLU A 98 -16.26 -12.65 42.46
N HIS A 99 -15.75 -13.61 43.23
CA HIS A 99 -14.35 -14.03 43.16
C HIS A 99 -13.99 -14.63 41.79
N ILE A 100 -14.80 -15.57 41.29
CA ILE A 100 -14.62 -16.17 39.96
C ILE A 100 -14.69 -15.10 38.87
N LYS A 101 -15.66 -14.18 38.95
CA LYS A 101 -15.83 -13.08 37.99
C LYS A 101 -14.62 -12.14 37.99
N LYS A 102 -14.07 -11.81 39.16
CA LYS A 102 -12.86 -11.00 39.28
C LYS A 102 -11.65 -11.72 38.68
N ALA A 103 -11.43 -12.98 39.04
CA ALA A 103 -10.33 -13.78 38.51
C ALA A 103 -10.41 -13.94 36.97
N ALA A 104 -11.62 -14.13 36.43
CA ALA A 104 -11.84 -14.18 34.99
C ALA A 104 -11.53 -12.85 34.29
N LYS A 105 -11.92 -11.72 34.87
CA LYS A 105 -11.58 -10.38 34.35
C LYS A 105 -10.08 -10.13 34.36
N ASP A 106 -9.41 -10.44 35.47
CA ASP A 106 -7.95 -10.27 35.59
C ASP A 106 -7.22 -11.14 34.56
N LYS A 107 -7.67 -12.39 34.36
CA LYS A 107 -7.09 -13.28 33.35
C LYS A 107 -7.34 -12.80 31.91
N ALA A 108 -8.54 -12.28 31.63
CA ALA A 108 -8.84 -11.69 30.33
C ALA A 108 -7.95 -10.47 30.05
N ALA A 109 -7.76 -9.59 31.04
CA ALA A 109 -6.87 -8.44 30.92
C ALA A 109 -5.42 -8.86 30.67
N GLU A 110 -4.92 -9.88 31.38
CA GLU A 110 -3.58 -10.45 31.16
C GLU A 110 -3.40 -10.99 29.73
N LEU A 111 -4.40 -11.72 29.21
CA LEU A 111 -4.38 -12.25 27.85
C LEU A 111 -4.39 -11.14 26.80
N ILE A 112 -5.22 -10.11 26.99
CA ILE A 112 -5.26 -8.94 26.09
C ILE A 112 -3.92 -8.21 26.09
N ALA A 113 -3.31 -8.01 27.25
CA ALA A 113 -1.99 -7.36 27.36
C ALA A 113 -0.90 -8.18 26.63
N LYS A 114 -0.89 -9.51 26.80
CA LYS A 114 0.03 -10.40 26.08
C LYS A 114 -0.18 -10.37 24.58
N ALA A 115 -1.44 -10.39 24.12
CA ALA A 115 -1.77 -10.31 22.70
C ALA A 115 -1.28 -8.99 22.08
N ARG A 116 -1.49 -7.86 22.76
CA ARG A 116 -0.99 -6.54 22.33
C ARG A 116 0.53 -6.52 22.25
N GLN A 117 1.23 -7.02 23.26
CA GLN A 117 2.69 -7.08 23.26
C GLN A 117 3.25 -7.94 22.12
N MET A 118 2.62 -9.09 21.83
CA MET A 118 3.03 -9.93 20.71
C MET A 118 2.75 -9.25 19.36
N SER A 119 1.58 -8.62 19.20
CA SER A 119 1.22 -7.86 18.00
C SER A 119 2.21 -6.72 17.72
N GLU A 120 2.60 -5.96 18.75
CA GLU A 120 3.59 -4.89 18.62
C GLU A 120 4.97 -5.42 18.22
N LYS A 121 5.43 -6.52 18.85
CA LYS A 121 6.70 -7.17 18.49
C LYS A 121 6.70 -7.64 17.04
N THR A 122 5.61 -8.30 16.60
CA THR A 122 5.47 -8.78 15.22
C THR A 122 5.45 -7.61 14.23
N THR A 123 4.68 -6.56 14.52
CA THR A 123 4.59 -5.37 13.67
C THR A 123 5.96 -4.69 13.52
N ASN A 124 6.69 -4.53 14.62
CA ASN A 124 8.04 -3.95 14.59
C ASN A 124 9.03 -4.83 13.83
N SER A 125 8.92 -6.16 13.95
CA SER A 125 9.74 -7.11 13.19
C SER A 125 9.47 -7.00 11.69
N ILE A 126 8.21 -7.02 11.27
CA ILE A 126 7.80 -6.88 9.87
C ILE A 126 8.30 -5.55 9.31
N LYS A 127 8.08 -4.44 10.02
CA LYS A 127 8.54 -3.11 9.59
C LYS A 127 10.07 -3.05 9.41
N ALA A 128 10.83 -3.67 10.32
CA ALA A 128 12.28 -3.72 10.23
C ALA A 128 12.76 -4.59 9.05
N GLU A 129 12.11 -5.73 8.81
CA GLU A 129 12.41 -6.63 7.69
C GLU A 129 12.07 -5.99 6.35
N SER A 130 10.85 -5.44 6.20
CA SER A 130 10.43 -4.72 4.99
C SER A 130 11.34 -3.55 4.66
N LYS A 131 11.84 -2.81 5.68
CA LYS A 131 12.82 -1.74 5.46
C LYS A 131 14.14 -2.28 4.92
N ARG A 132 14.66 -3.38 5.48
CA ARG A 132 15.91 -4.00 5.00
C ARG A 132 15.77 -4.53 3.58
N GLU A 133 14.64 -5.13 3.24
CA GLU A 133 14.37 -5.62 1.89
C GLU A 133 14.22 -4.48 0.89
N ALA A 134 13.50 -3.40 1.25
CA ALA A 134 13.39 -2.20 0.44
C ALA A 134 14.76 -1.56 0.18
N ASP A 135 15.59 -1.40 1.22
CA ASP A 135 16.96 -0.86 1.07
C ASP A 135 17.83 -1.75 0.17
N LYS A 136 17.66 -3.08 0.23
CA LYS A 136 18.36 -4.02 -0.64
C LYS A 136 17.90 -3.88 -2.09
N LEU A 137 16.59 -3.79 -2.33
CA LEU A 137 16.00 -3.62 -3.66
C LEU A 137 16.46 -2.31 -4.30
N ILE A 138 16.42 -1.20 -3.54
CA ILE A 138 16.88 0.11 -4.00
C ILE A 138 18.35 0.02 -4.44
N LYS A 139 19.23 -0.58 -3.62
CA LYS A 139 20.64 -0.76 -3.99
C LYS A 139 20.82 -1.57 -5.28
N GLN A 140 20.06 -2.65 -5.46
CA GLN A 140 20.12 -3.47 -6.67
C GLN A 140 19.66 -2.69 -7.91
N LEU A 141 18.55 -1.96 -7.81
CA LEU A 141 18.03 -1.15 -8.91
C LEU A 141 18.95 0.02 -9.25
N THR A 142 19.53 0.70 -8.25
CA THR A 142 20.51 1.77 -8.48
C THR A 142 21.76 1.24 -9.17
N GLU A 143 22.28 0.09 -8.74
CA GLU A 143 23.46 -0.53 -9.37
C GLU A 143 23.15 -1.00 -10.80
N GLN A 144 21.97 -1.56 -11.04
CA GLN A 144 21.54 -1.95 -12.38
C GLN A 144 21.40 -0.74 -13.30
N ALA A 145 20.71 0.31 -12.85
CA ALA A 145 20.54 1.55 -13.61
C ALA A 145 21.90 2.21 -13.94
N ARG A 146 22.85 2.16 -13.00
CA ARG A 146 24.22 2.64 -13.23
C ARG A 146 24.92 1.85 -14.35
N LYS A 147 24.82 0.51 -14.33
CA LYS A 147 25.43 -0.35 -15.36
C LYS A 147 24.80 -0.13 -16.73
N GLU A 148 23.48 0.00 -16.79
CA GLU A 148 22.75 0.28 -18.04
C GLU A 148 23.15 1.65 -18.60
N ALA A 149 23.20 2.69 -17.76
CA ALA A 149 23.65 4.03 -18.17
C ALA A 149 25.12 4.05 -18.63
N GLU A 150 26.01 3.31 -17.97
CA GLU A 150 27.41 3.19 -18.37
C GLU A 150 27.55 2.48 -19.72
N GLN A 151 26.79 1.39 -19.93
CA GLN A 151 26.76 0.67 -21.20
C GLN A 151 26.23 1.55 -22.34
N GLU A 152 25.11 2.25 -22.12
CA GLU A 152 24.54 3.17 -23.10
C GLU A 152 25.52 4.31 -23.44
N ALA A 153 26.19 4.89 -22.44
CA ALA A 153 27.21 5.91 -22.65
C ALA A 153 28.40 5.38 -23.48
N GLN A 154 28.84 4.15 -23.23
CA GLN A 154 29.90 3.51 -24.03
C GLN A 154 29.46 3.28 -25.48
N ASP A 155 28.22 2.85 -25.71
CA ASP A 155 27.68 2.62 -27.05
C ASP A 155 27.52 3.94 -27.83
N ILE A 156 27.06 5.01 -27.18
CA ILE A 156 27.00 6.36 -27.76
C ILE A 156 28.41 6.84 -28.15
N ARG A 157 29.41 6.66 -27.27
CA ARG A 157 30.80 7.04 -27.57
C ARG A 157 31.36 6.28 -28.77
N LYS A 158 31.14 4.96 -28.84
CA LYS A 158 31.58 4.15 -29.99
C LYS A 158 30.92 4.59 -31.28
N LYS A 159 29.61 4.85 -31.25
CA LYS A 159 28.86 5.31 -32.42
C LYS A 159 29.34 6.69 -32.89
N ALA A 160 29.50 7.65 -31.97
CA ALA A 160 30.01 8.98 -32.29
C ALA A 160 31.43 8.94 -32.85
N HIS A 161 32.30 8.06 -32.32
CA HIS A 161 33.64 7.85 -32.86
C HIS A 161 33.61 7.32 -34.28
N ALA A 162 32.81 6.28 -34.55
CA ALA A 162 32.67 5.71 -35.88
C ALA A 162 32.12 6.72 -36.90
N GLU A 163 31.12 7.54 -36.51
CA GLU A 163 30.59 8.61 -37.35
C GLU A 163 31.62 9.70 -37.62
N ALA A 164 32.43 10.07 -36.62
CA ALA A 164 33.51 11.04 -36.78
C ALA A 164 34.61 10.52 -37.73
N GLU A 165 35.04 9.27 -37.58
CA GLU A 165 36.00 8.63 -38.49
C GLU A 165 35.48 8.58 -39.93
N GLN A 166 34.19 8.27 -40.11
CA GLN A 166 33.55 8.29 -41.42
C GLN A 166 33.56 9.70 -42.02
N LEU A 167 33.18 10.73 -41.26
CA LEU A 167 33.20 12.12 -41.72
C LEU A 167 34.62 12.59 -42.10
N ILE A 168 35.64 12.22 -41.32
CA ILE A 168 37.04 12.54 -41.62
C ILE A 168 37.48 11.84 -42.91
N SER A 169 37.12 10.56 -43.08
CA SER A 169 37.40 9.80 -44.30
C SER A 169 36.74 10.43 -45.54
N ASP A 170 35.46 10.81 -45.44
CA ASP A 170 34.71 11.45 -46.53
C ASP A 170 35.29 12.82 -46.88
N ALA A 171 35.67 13.62 -45.88
CA ALA A 171 36.33 14.91 -46.08
C ALA A 171 37.69 14.76 -46.76
N ARG A 172 38.51 13.78 -46.34
CA ARG A 172 39.81 13.46 -46.98
C ARG A 172 39.64 13.04 -48.43
N ASN A 173 38.68 12.17 -48.72
CA ASN A 173 38.39 11.74 -50.08
C ASN A 173 37.91 12.90 -50.95
N THR A 174 37.03 13.75 -50.42
CA THR A 174 36.53 14.94 -51.13
C THR A 174 37.67 15.93 -51.42
N ALA A 175 38.50 16.24 -50.42
CA ALA A 175 39.66 17.12 -50.59
C ALA A 175 40.65 16.57 -51.63
N LYS A 176 40.89 15.26 -51.62
CA LYS A 176 41.73 14.59 -52.63
C LYS A 176 41.14 14.71 -54.04
N GLU A 177 39.85 14.41 -54.21
CA GLU A 177 39.18 14.53 -55.51
C GLU A 177 39.17 15.98 -56.03
N GLU A 178 38.93 16.97 -55.15
CA GLU A 178 38.98 18.38 -55.52
C GLU A 178 40.39 18.85 -55.85
N GLY A 179 41.39 18.41 -55.08
CA GLY A 179 42.81 18.65 -55.36
C GLY A 179 43.24 18.08 -56.71
N GLU A 180 42.87 16.84 -57.03
CA GLU A 180 43.13 16.22 -58.34
C GLU A 180 42.44 16.97 -59.49
N LYS A 181 41.18 17.41 -59.31
CA LYS A 181 40.44 18.22 -60.30
C LYS A 181 41.11 19.57 -60.54
N GLU A 182 41.55 20.25 -59.49
CA GLU A 182 42.18 21.56 -59.60
C GLU A 182 43.59 21.46 -60.20
N LEU A 183 44.37 20.44 -59.82
CA LEU A 183 45.67 20.14 -60.43
C LEU A 183 45.53 19.89 -61.93
N ALA A 184 44.51 19.14 -62.36
CA ALA A 184 44.22 18.90 -63.77
C ALA A 184 43.85 20.19 -64.52
N ARG A 185 43.11 21.13 -63.89
CA ARG A 185 42.79 22.45 -64.45
C ARG A 185 44.04 23.30 -64.61
N ILE A 186 44.87 23.40 -63.57
CA ILE A 186 46.14 24.15 -63.58
C ILE A 186 47.06 23.59 -64.67
N THR A 187 47.19 22.26 -64.76
CA THR A 187 48.01 21.61 -65.79
C THR A 187 47.52 21.94 -67.20
N THR A 188 46.20 21.89 -67.43
CA THR A 188 45.60 22.27 -68.73
C THR A 188 45.83 23.74 -69.05
N ALA A 189 45.64 24.63 -68.07
CA ALA A 189 45.87 26.07 -68.24
C ALA A 189 47.34 26.38 -68.54
N ALA A 190 48.27 25.75 -67.81
CA ALA A 190 49.71 25.89 -68.04
C ALA A 190 50.12 25.42 -69.44
N LYS A 191 49.56 24.30 -69.92
CA LYS A 191 49.75 23.83 -71.30
C LYS A 191 49.26 24.85 -72.33
N GLN A 192 48.06 25.40 -72.15
CA GLN A 192 47.51 26.42 -73.06
C GLN A 192 48.38 27.69 -73.09
N VAL A 193 48.87 28.14 -71.94
CA VAL A 193 49.78 29.31 -71.86
C VAL A 193 51.11 29.01 -72.55
N ALA A 194 51.67 27.82 -72.35
CA ALA A 194 52.89 27.38 -73.03
C ALA A 194 52.70 27.32 -74.55
N GLU A 195 51.59 26.77 -75.03
CA GLU A 195 51.24 26.71 -76.45
C GLU A 195 51.06 28.11 -77.06
N GLN A 196 50.34 29.02 -76.39
CA GLN A 196 50.18 30.40 -76.85
C GLN A 196 51.53 31.14 -76.91
N SER A 197 52.40 30.91 -75.93
CA SER A 197 53.74 31.50 -75.89
C SER A 197 54.62 30.96 -77.02
N ALA A 198 54.58 29.65 -77.28
CA ALA A 198 55.26 29.03 -78.40
C ALA A 198 54.75 29.54 -79.75
N MET A 199 53.43 29.74 -79.89
CA MET A 199 52.84 30.31 -81.10
C MET A 199 53.28 31.77 -81.32
N LYS A 200 53.25 32.61 -80.29
CA LYS A 200 53.77 33.99 -80.37
C LYS A 200 55.26 34.04 -80.70
N ALA A 201 56.06 33.15 -80.12
CA ALA A 201 57.48 33.04 -80.43
C ALA A 201 57.71 32.67 -81.90
N ARG A 202 56.95 31.68 -82.42
CA ARG A 202 56.98 31.32 -83.86
C ARG A 202 56.57 32.49 -84.75
N GLU A 203 55.53 33.23 -84.38
CA GLU A 203 55.08 34.43 -85.11
C GLU A 203 56.18 35.50 -85.13
N MET A 204 56.82 35.78 -83.99
CA MET A 204 57.94 36.73 -83.93
C MET A 204 59.14 36.28 -84.79
N VAL A 205 59.48 34.99 -84.78
CA VAL A 205 60.55 34.43 -85.62
C VAL A 205 60.23 34.58 -87.11
N GLU A 206 58.98 34.33 -87.52
CA GLU A 206 58.58 34.49 -88.93
C GLU A 206 58.59 35.97 -89.34
N ILE A 207 58.13 36.89 -88.49
CA ILE A 207 58.23 38.34 -88.72
C ILE A 207 59.69 38.78 -88.85
N GLU A 208 60.58 38.29 -87.97
CA GLU A 208 62.01 38.63 -88.00
C GLU A 208 62.69 38.08 -89.26
N LYS A 209 62.34 36.85 -89.67
CA LYS A 209 62.76 36.24 -90.93
C LYS A 209 62.29 37.05 -92.14
N ASP A 210 61.04 37.50 -92.18
CA ASP A 210 60.52 38.35 -93.26
C ASP A 210 61.22 39.72 -93.30
N GLN A 211 61.48 40.34 -92.15
CA GLN A 211 62.24 41.58 -92.04
C GLN A 211 63.68 41.41 -92.53
N LEU A 212 64.35 40.32 -92.15
CA LEU A 212 65.70 39.99 -92.61
C LEU A 212 65.73 39.73 -94.12
N THR A 213 64.76 38.98 -94.64
CA THR A 213 64.63 38.71 -96.09
C THR A 213 64.44 40.01 -96.87
N THR A 214 63.57 40.91 -96.39
CA THR A 214 63.37 42.24 -96.98
C THR A 214 64.65 43.07 -96.92
N ARG A 215 65.41 43.01 -95.81
CA ARG A 215 66.68 43.73 -95.66
C ARG A 215 67.76 43.20 -96.62
N VAL A 216 67.82 41.89 -96.83
CA VAL A 216 68.74 41.24 -97.78
C VAL A 216 68.39 41.63 -99.22
N ILE A 217 67.11 41.60 -99.59
CA ILE A 217 66.64 42.02 -100.93
C ILE A 217 66.91 43.52 -101.15
N GLY A 218 66.59 44.37 -100.17
CA GLY A 218 66.87 45.81 -100.24
C GLY A 218 68.37 46.15 -100.27
N SER A 219 69.22 45.33 -99.65
CA SER A 219 70.68 45.47 -99.77
C SER A 219 71.24 44.95 -101.10
N ALA A 220 70.53 44.05 -101.79
CA ALA A 220 70.89 43.57 -103.12
C ALA A 220 70.53 44.60 -104.22
N GLU A 221 69.49 45.41 -104.03
CA GLU A 221 69.09 46.47 -104.98
C GLU A 221 69.97 47.75 -104.92
N ILE A 222 70.84 47.91 -103.92
CA ILE A 222 71.72 49.09 -103.78
C ILE A 222 73.12 48.88 -104.41
N THR A 223 73.42 47.69 -104.93
CA THR A 223 74.70 47.39 -105.60
C THR A 223 74.57 47.16 -107.10
N GLU A 224 73.81 48.01 -107.79
CA GLU A 224 73.77 48.06 -109.26
C GLU A 224 74.34 49.40 -109.79
N SER A 225 75.53 49.81 -109.32
CA SER A 225 76.38 50.77 -110.06
C SER A 225 77.85 50.71 -109.61
N ALA A 226 78.63 49.77 -110.12
CA ALA A 226 80.02 49.98 -110.55
C ALA A 226 80.72 48.63 -110.85
N PRO A 227 81.43 48.51 -111.99
CA PRO A 227 82.16 47.31 -112.36
C PRO A 227 83.63 47.40 -111.94
N SER A 228 84.15 46.41 -111.21
CA SER A 228 85.50 45.88 -111.44
C SER A 228 85.79 44.65 -110.57
N SER A 229 86.05 43.54 -111.26
CA SER A 229 87.04 42.48 -110.97
C SER A 229 87.17 41.89 -109.55
N ASP A 230 86.93 40.58 -109.50
CA ASP A 230 87.45 39.60 -108.54
C ASP A 230 86.91 39.66 -107.11
N LEU A 231 85.62 39.33 -106.95
CA LEU A 231 85.03 38.90 -105.69
C LEU A 231 84.06 37.72 -105.88
N PRO A 232 83.98 36.80 -104.89
CA PRO A 232 83.30 35.51 -105.02
C PRO A 232 81.78 35.66 -105.16
N GLU A 233 81.19 34.75 -105.94
CA GLU A 233 79.78 34.71 -106.33
C GLU A 233 78.80 34.98 -105.16
N PRO A 234 77.87 35.96 -105.29
CA PRO A 234 76.88 36.30 -104.26
C PRO A 234 75.88 35.17 -103.94
N ARG A 235 75.85 34.10 -104.75
CA ARG A 235 75.05 32.89 -104.46
C ARG A 235 75.54 32.13 -103.22
N ASN A 236 76.85 32.09 -102.98
CA ASN A 236 77.43 31.28 -101.90
C ASN A 236 77.25 31.93 -100.51
N ILE A 237 77.18 33.28 -100.45
CA ILE A 237 76.90 34.01 -99.21
C ILE A 237 75.40 33.92 -98.88
N ALA A 238 74.50 34.00 -99.86
CA ALA A 238 73.07 33.82 -99.64
C ALA A 238 72.72 32.40 -99.16
N GLU A 239 73.32 31.35 -99.74
CA GLU A 239 73.13 29.96 -99.30
C GLU A 239 73.70 29.68 -97.89
N LYS A 240 74.89 30.22 -97.57
CA LYS A 240 75.43 30.09 -96.21
C LYS A 240 74.63 30.87 -95.16
N THR A 241 74.07 32.01 -95.54
CA THR A 241 73.24 32.80 -94.63
C THR A 241 71.87 32.16 -94.44
N ALA A 242 71.27 31.58 -95.49
CA ALA A 242 70.03 30.80 -95.38
C ALA A 242 70.22 29.52 -94.56
N ALA A 243 71.33 28.78 -94.76
CA ALA A 243 71.65 27.60 -93.95
C ALA A 243 71.94 27.97 -92.48
N TYR A 244 72.60 29.11 -92.22
CA TYR A 244 72.83 29.60 -90.85
C TYR A 244 71.53 30.05 -90.18
N ILE A 245 70.60 30.68 -90.92
CA ILE A 245 69.28 31.07 -90.38
C ILE A 245 68.40 29.84 -90.11
N ASP A 246 68.44 28.81 -90.97
CA ASP A 246 67.66 27.56 -90.78
C ASP A 246 68.22 26.72 -89.62
N ASP A 247 69.56 26.64 -89.48
CA ASP A 247 70.23 26.00 -88.34
C ASP A 247 70.01 26.76 -87.02
N THR A 248 70.04 28.10 -87.04
CA THR A 248 69.77 28.93 -85.85
C THR A 248 68.28 28.90 -85.45
N ALA A 249 67.36 28.76 -86.41
CA ALA A 249 65.92 28.62 -86.15
C ALA A 249 65.55 27.22 -85.62
N GLN A 250 66.32 26.18 -85.96
CA GLN A 250 66.13 24.83 -85.42
C GLN A 250 66.80 24.61 -84.05
N THR A 251 67.90 25.32 -83.74
CA THR A 251 68.68 25.10 -82.50
C THR A 251 68.35 26.06 -81.35
N LYS A 252 67.76 27.25 -81.60
CA LYS A 252 67.41 28.18 -80.51
C LYS A 252 66.20 27.85 -79.62
N PRO A 253 65.20 27.02 -79.99
CA PRO A 253 64.16 26.65 -79.01
C PRO A 253 64.67 25.65 -77.97
N GLU A 254 65.85 25.05 -78.16
CA GLU A 254 66.46 24.16 -77.16
C GLU A 254 67.11 24.93 -76.00
N ASP A 255 67.49 26.19 -76.16
CA ASP A 255 68.16 26.98 -75.12
C ASP A 255 67.17 27.68 -74.15
N SER A 256 65.85 27.58 -74.41
CA SER A 256 64.79 27.95 -73.46
C SER A 256 64.37 26.79 -72.54
N THR A 257 64.97 25.62 -72.70
CA THR A 257 64.75 24.46 -71.81
C THR A 257 65.22 24.65 -70.36
N PRO A 258 66.30 25.41 -70.04
CA PRO A 258 66.70 25.62 -68.64
C PRO A 258 65.65 26.40 -67.85
N GLU A 259 65.09 27.46 -68.45
CA GLU A 259 64.08 28.32 -67.81
C GLU A 259 62.75 27.58 -67.62
N LEU A 260 62.36 26.71 -68.57
CA LEU A 260 61.20 25.83 -68.44
C LEU A 260 61.43 24.71 -67.41
N MET A 261 62.63 24.12 -67.35
CA MET A 261 62.99 23.15 -66.32
C MET A 261 63.06 23.80 -64.93
N GLU A 262 63.55 25.03 -64.82
CA GLU A 262 63.60 25.77 -63.56
C GLU A 262 62.21 26.18 -63.10
N ALA A 263 61.33 26.61 -64.01
CA ALA A 263 59.91 26.82 -63.71
C ALA A 263 59.20 25.52 -63.29
N GLN A 264 59.46 24.38 -63.97
CA GLN A 264 58.93 23.08 -63.55
C GLN A 264 59.46 22.64 -62.18
N LYS A 265 60.74 22.91 -61.89
CA LYS A 265 61.37 22.58 -60.62
C LYS A 265 60.79 23.42 -59.47
N ILE A 266 60.66 24.74 -59.66
CA ILE A 266 60.04 25.65 -58.67
C ILE A 266 58.58 25.24 -58.42
N LEU A 267 57.84 24.85 -59.47
CA LEU A 267 56.47 24.36 -59.32
C LEU A 267 56.43 23.04 -58.53
N ALA A 268 57.35 22.12 -58.80
CA ALA A 268 57.44 20.83 -58.10
C ALA A 268 57.81 20.99 -56.62
N GLU A 269 58.79 21.85 -56.29
CA GLU A 269 59.17 22.18 -54.91
C GLU A 269 57.99 22.84 -54.16
N ALA A 270 57.27 23.77 -54.79
CA ALA A 270 56.09 24.39 -54.18
C ALA A 270 54.94 23.39 -53.92
N PHE A 271 54.79 22.36 -54.76
CA PHE A 271 53.82 21.28 -54.53
C PHE A 271 54.24 20.33 -53.40
N GLU A 272 55.53 20.05 -53.28
CA GLU A 272 56.08 19.20 -52.21
C GLU A 272 55.97 19.90 -50.85
N ASP A 273 56.30 21.20 -50.79
CA ASP A 273 56.15 22.02 -49.57
C ASP A 273 54.67 22.11 -49.13
N ALA A 274 53.74 22.35 -50.06
CA ALA A 274 52.31 22.40 -49.76
C ALA A 274 51.75 21.04 -49.29
N ALA A 275 52.25 19.92 -49.84
CA ALA A 275 51.85 18.59 -49.39
C ALA A 275 52.34 18.28 -47.97
N ASN A 276 53.58 18.66 -47.65
CA ASN A 276 54.17 18.43 -46.33
C ASN A 276 53.51 19.30 -45.24
N GLU A 277 53.14 20.56 -45.52
CA GLU A 277 52.40 21.40 -44.57
C GLU A 277 51.02 20.83 -44.24
N THR A 278 50.38 20.13 -45.17
CA THR A 278 49.08 19.46 -44.91
C THR A 278 49.22 18.16 -44.10
N GLU A 279 50.38 17.52 -44.10
CA GLU A 279 50.64 16.30 -43.32
C GLU A 279 50.99 16.64 -41.85
N GLU A 280 51.78 17.70 -41.61
CA GLU A 280 52.10 18.18 -40.25
C GLU A 280 50.87 18.77 -39.51
N ALA A 281 49.95 19.43 -40.21
CA ALA A 281 48.72 19.96 -39.60
C ALA A 281 47.71 18.85 -39.22
N GLY A 282 47.85 17.64 -39.78
CA GLY A 282 46.93 16.52 -39.57
C GLY A 282 47.22 15.69 -38.32
N ASP A 283 48.47 15.68 -37.82
CA ASP A 283 48.90 14.75 -36.77
C ASP A 283 48.97 15.39 -35.37
N GLU A 284 49.11 16.72 -35.26
CA GLU A 284 49.20 17.39 -33.95
C GLU A 284 47.84 17.85 -33.36
N SER A 285 46.75 17.81 -34.13
CA SER A 285 45.45 18.35 -33.67
C SER A 285 44.53 17.35 -32.95
N SER A 286 44.89 16.07 -32.84
CA SER A 286 43.89 15.01 -32.54
C SER A 286 44.02 14.29 -31.19
N ALA A 287 44.97 14.61 -30.32
CA ALA A 287 45.16 13.81 -29.10
C ALA A 287 44.99 14.53 -27.74
N THR A 288 45.08 15.87 -27.66
CA THR A 288 45.27 16.52 -26.34
C THR A 288 44.18 17.47 -25.85
N LEU A 289 43.15 17.82 -26.63
CA LEU A 289 42.21 18.88 -26.23
C LEU A 289 40.80 18.42 -25.79
N VAL A 290 40.48 17.12 -25.74
CA VAL A 290 39.13 16.65 -25.34
C VAL A 290 39.13 15.92 -23.99
N HIS A 291 40.27 15.79 -23.30
CA HIS A 291 40.34 15.02 -22.04
C HIS A 291 40.03 15.80 -20.74
N ASN A 292 39.66 17.09 -20.78
CA ASN A 292 39.58 17.91 -19.56
C ASN A 292 38.29 18.74 -19.34
N ILE A 293 37.17 18.46 -20.04
CA ILE A 293 35.93 19.25 -19.87
C ILE A 293 34.79 18.49 -19.16
N PHE A 294 34.98 17.23 -18.75
CA PHE A 294 33.92 16.46 -18.07
C PHE A 294 34.39 15.78 -16.78
N GLU A 295 35.09 16.53 -15.93
CA GLU A 295 35.12 16.31 -14.47
C GLU A 295 34.44 17.49 -13.77
N GLU A 296 33.26 17.89 -14.25
CA GLU A 296 32.36 18.66 -13.39
C GLU A 296 31.79 17.65 -12.39
N GLU A 297 32.19 17.82 -11.12
CA GLU A 297 31.57 17.21 -9.95
C GLU A 297 30.05 17.37 -10.09
N THR A 298 29.40 16.33 -10.62
CA THR A 298 27.98 16.15 -10.41
C THR A 298 27.86 15.74 -8.95
N GLU A 299 27.89 16.76 -8.07
CA GLU A 299 27.15 16.74 -6.82
C GLU A 299 25.74 16.30 -7.21
N TYR A 300 25.51 14.99 -7.13
CA TYR A 300 24.17 14.43 -7.16
C TYR A 300 23.40 15.25 -6.15
N PRO A 301 22.35 16.01 -6.56
CA PRO A 301 21.56 16.76 -5.60
C PRO A 301 21.10 15.73 -4.59
N ALA A 302 21.59 15.88 -3.36
CA ALA A 302 21.30 14.97 -2.27
C ALA A 302 19.81 14.71 -2.34
N ILE A 303 19.42 13.46 -2.66
CA ILE A 303 18.03 13.05 -2.78
C ILE A 303 17.42 13.48 -1.46
N ASN A 304 16.74 14.61 -1.53
CA ASN A 304 16.29 15.35 -0.38
C ASN A 304 15.34 14.36 0.27
N LYS A 305 15.73 13.84 1.44
CA LYS A 305 14.94 12.86 2.19
C LYS A 305 13.53 13.41 2.19
N MET A 306 12.65 12.86 1.36
CA MET A 306 11.22 13.06 1.47
C MET A 306 10.92 12.54 2.87
N LYS A 307 10.96 13.46 3.84
CA LYS A 307 10.21 13.33 5.06
C LYS A 307 8.80 13.10 4.56
N TYR A 308 8.36 11.85 4.63
CA TYR A 308 6.95 11.60 4.86
C TYR A 308 6.63 12.36 6.13
N GLU A 309 6.19 13.61 5.97
CA GLU A 309 5.40 14.30 6.97
C GLU A 309 4.27 13.34 7.26
N THR A 310 4.46 12.62 8.36
CA THR A 310 3.39 11.92 9.03
C THR A 310 2.52 13.07 9.48
N SER A 311 1.49 13.37 8.70
CA SER A 311 0.49 14.36 9.02
C SER A 311 -0.04 14.00 10.40
N GLU A 312 0.46 14.71 11.42
CA GLU A 312 -0.24 14.81 12.68
C GLU A 312 -1.66 15.27 12.34
N PRO A 313 -2.69 14.59 12.85
CA PRO A 313 -4.06 14.98 12.58
C PRO A 313 -4.23 16.41 13.09
N ALA A 314 -4.47 17.33 12.17
CA ALA A 314 -4.82 18.69 12.51
C ALA A 314 -6.03 18.65 13.46
N ASP A 315 -5.89 19.33 14.60
CA ASP A 315 -6.97 19.60 15.54
C ASP A 315 -8.10 20.33 14.79
N ILE A 316 -9.09 19.57 14.34
CA ILE A 316 -10.38 20.08 13.87
C ILE A 316 -11.25 20.22 15.13
N GLU A 317 -10.95 21.24 15.93
CA GLU A 317 -11.92 21.77 16.89
C GLU A 317 -12.79 22.81 16.19
N ASN A 318 -14.10 22.74 16.45
CA ASN A 318 -15.17 23.64 15.96
C ASN A 318 -15.68 23.43 14.53
N ARG A 319 -16.31 22.27 14.31
CA ARG A 319 -17.55 22.24 13.50
C ARG A 319 -18.74 22.01 14.43
N THR A 320 -19.66 22.94 14.34
CA THR A 320 -20.97 22.97 14.99
C THR A 320 -21.70 21.63 14.89
N ASN A 321 -22.34 21.23 15.99
CA ASN A 321 -23.17 20.04 16.21
C ASN A 321 -24.28 19.80 15.16
N GLY A 322 -23.93 19.57 13.90
CA GLY A 322 -24.73 18.77 12.99
C GLY A 322 -24.31 17.33 13.20
N HIS A 323 -25.25 16.45 13.53
CA HIS A 323 -24.98 15.02 13.62
C HIS A 323 -24.66 14.52 12.20
N ASP A 324 -23.38 14.53 11.82
CA ASP A 324 -22.87 13.83 10.64
C ASP A 324 -22.94 12.32 10.92
N GLU A 325 -24.14 11.75 10.78
CA GLU A 325 -24.35 10.32 10.95
C GLU A 325 -23.76 9.59 9.73
N LYS A 326 -22.59 8.99 9.94
CA LYS A 326 -21.94 8.15 8.94
C LYS A 326 -22.56 6.75 8.97
N LEU A 327 -22.97 6.29 7.80
CA LEU A 327 -23.48 4.94 7.60
C LEU A 327 -22.49 4.11 6.80
N GLU A 328 -22.15 2.92 7.31
CA GLU A 328 -21.34 1.96 6.59
C GLU A 328 -22.23 0.83 6.05
N LEU A 329 -22.30 0.70 4.73
CA LEU A 329 -23.09 -0.31 4.03
C LEU A 329 -22.17 -1.47 3.62
N HIS A 330 -22.36 -2.64 4.22
CA HIS A 330 -21.58 -3.84 3.88
C HIS A 330 -22.35 -4.71 2.88
N ILE A 331 -21.76 -4.91 1.71
CA ILE A 331 -22.26 -5.80 0.67
C ILE A 331 -21.45 -7.09 0.71
N MET A 332 -22.13 -8.18 1.02
CA MET A 332 -21.54 -9.52 0.98
C MET A 332 -21.01 -9.83 -0.43
N PRO A 333 -19.98 -10.70 -0.57
CA PRO A 333 -19.28 -10.90 -1.83
C PRO A 333 -20.25 -11.27 -2.95
N THR A 334 -20.46 -10.35 -3.89
CA THR A 334 -21.24 -10.62 -5.10
C THR A 334 -20.32 -11.19 -6.16
N SER A 335 -20.77 -12.18 -6.92
CA SER A 335 -20.00 -12.71 -8.06
C SER A 335 -19.95 -11.77 -9.27
N ASP A 336 -20.62 -10.62 -9.23
CA ASP A 336 -20.75 -9.69 -10.36
C ASP A 336 -20.46 -8.22 -9.97
N PHE A 337 -19.29 -7.73 -10.34
CA PHE A 337 -18.89 -6.31 -10.19
C PHE A 337 -19.84 -5.33 -10.90
N GLY A 338 -20.58 -5.78 -11.91
CA GLY A 338 -21.59 -4.98 -12.60
C GLY A 338 -22.75 -4.60 -11.68
N GLN A 339 -23.14 -5.47 -10.76
CA GLN A 339 -24.19 -5.20 -9.77
C GLN A 339 -23.74 -4.15 -8.75
N VAL A 340 -22.51 -4.26 -8.27
CA VAL A 340 -21.89 -3.27 -7.36
C VAL A 340 -21.83 -1.89 -8.02
N SER A 341 -21.38 -1.84 -9.28
CA SER A 341 -21.32 -0.59 -10.05
C SER A 341 -22.70 0.03 -10.28
N LYS A 342 -23.74 -0.81 -10.46
CA LYS A 342 -25.13 -0.35 -10.60
C LYS A 342 -25.68 0.17 -9.28
N PHE A 343 -25.36 -0.49 -8.17
CA PHE A 343 -25.73 -0.07 -6.82
C PHE A 343 -25.08 1.26 -6.43
N GLU A 344 -23.78 1.43 -6.71
CA GLU A 344 -23.07 2.70 -6.53
C GLU A 344 -23.76 3.84 -7.30
N LYS A 345 -24.13 3.61 -8.57
CA LYS A 345 -24.88 4.59 -9.37
C LYS A 345 -26.27 4.89 -8.81
N GLN A 346 -26.93 3.93 -8.16
CA GLN A 346 -28.22 4.14 -7.50
C GLN A 346 -28.07 4.96 -6.22
N LEU A 347 -27.04 4.68 -5.40
CA LEU A 347 -26.74 5.49 -4.21
C LEU A 347 -26.49 6.96 -4.57
N LEU A 348 -25.76 7.22 -5.66
CA LEU A 348 -25.52 8.59 -6.14
C LEU A 348 -26.76 9.31 -6.69
N GLN A 349 -27.86 8.60 -6.95
CA GLN A 349 -29.12 9.19 -7.38
C GLN A 349 -30.03 9.58 -6.20
N VAL A 350 -29.69 9.16 -4.99
CA VAL A 350 -30.45 9.47 -3.78
C VAL A 350 -30.16 10.92 -3.37
N PRO A 351 -31.16 11.81 -3.32
CA PRO A 351 -30.97 13.16 -2.82
C PRO A 351 -30.39 13.13 -1.40
N ASP A 352 -29.48 14.05 -1.10
CA ASP A 352 -28.90 14.26 0.23
C ASP A 352 -28.02 13.12 0.77
N LEU A 353 -27.78 12.07 -0.03
CA LEU A 353 -26.80 11.02 0.27
C LEU A 353 -25.45 11.33 -0.37
N GLN A 354 -24.41 11.48 0.43
CA GLN A 354 -23.04 11.70 -0.03
C GLN A 354 -22.23 10.42 0.15
N LEU A 355 -21.73 9.85 -0.95
CA LEU A 355 -20.79 8.73 -0.89
C LEU A 355 -19.41 9.26 -0.47
N LEU A 356 -18.99 8.94 0.76
CA LEU A 356 -17.70 9.35 1.32
C LEU A 356 -16.55 8.44 0.88
N GLY A 357 -16.81 7.15 0.78
CA GLY A 357 -15.77 6.16 0.48
C GLY A 357 -16.33 4.81 0.04
N LYS A 358 -15.46 4.03 -0.61
CA LYS A 358 -15.72 2.63 -0.92
C LYS A 358 -14.44 1.81 -0.77
N GLY A 359 -14.58 0.56 -0.36
CA GLY A 359 -13.45 -0.35 -0.24
C GLY A 359 -13.87 -1.81 -0.25
N GLY A 360 -12.90 -2.70 -0.08
CA GLY A 360 -13.09 -4.14 0.01
C GLY A 360 -12.24 -4.73 1.13
N SER A 361 -12.74 -5.79 1.77
CA SER A 361 -11.98 -6.60 2.73
C SER A 361 -11.41 -7.85 2.07
N GLU A 362 -10.44 -8.50 2.73
CA GLU A 362 -9.85 -9.78 2.28
C GLU A 362 -10.87 -10.92 2.12
N GLY A 363 -12.09 -10.76 2.66
CA GLY A 363 -13.21 -11.70 2.49
C GLY A 363 -14.07 -11.45 1.24
N GLY A 364 -13.74 -10.46 0.40
CA GLY A 364 -14.55 -10.06 -0.75
C GLY A 364 -15.80 -9.25 -0.39
N ILE A 365 -15.95 -8.86 0.87
CA ILE A 365 -17.01 -7.94 1.32
C ILE A 365 -16.64 -6.55 0.82
N ILE A 366 -17.54 -5.94 0.07
CA ILE A 366 -17.42 -4.57 -0.43
C ILE A 366 -18.18 -3.67 0.52
N TRP A 367 -17.58 -2.57 0.95
CA TRP A 367 -18.24 -1.60 1.83
C TRP A 367 -18.33 -0.22 1.17
N PHE A 368 -19.39 0.51 1.50
CA PHE A 368 -19.61 1.90 1.13
C PHE A 368 -19.82 2.73 2.39
N GLU A 369 -19.06 3.81 2.56
CA GLU A 369 -19.27 4.80 3.61
C GLU A 369 -20.09 5.94 3.01
N VAL A 370 -21.29 6.18 3.54
CA VAL A 370 -22.21 7.24 3.08
C VAL A 370 -22.53 8.17 4.25
N ASN A 371 -22.60 9.47 3.96
CA ASN A 371 -23.12 10.49 4.88
C ASN A 371 -24.50 10.93 4.38
N TYR A 372 -25.41 11.22 5.30
CA TYR A 372 -26.70 11.82 4.97
C TYR A 372 -27.00 12.98 5.89
N SER A 373 -27.58 14.04 5.33
CA SER A 373 -28.01 15.22 6.08
C SER A 373 -29.49 15.08 6.44
N ASP A 374 -29.76 14.80 7.71
CA ASP A 374 -31.08 14.66 8.34
C ASP A 374 -31.94 13.47 7.89
N SER A 375 -32.69 12.92 8.85
CA SER A 375 -33.46 11.66 8.80
C SER A 375 -33.97 11.23 7.41
N LEU A 376 -33.13 10.51 6.66
CA LEU A 376 -33.57 9.82 5.47
C LEU A 376 -34.37 8.58 5.89
N PRO A 377 -35.52 8.28 5.25
CA PRO A 377 -36.18 7.00 5.43
C PRO A 377 -35.35 5.93 4.70
N ILE A 378 -34.21 5.56 5.30
CA ILE A 378 -33.27 4.56 4.78
C ILE A 378 -34.01 3.26 4.44
N GLU A 379 -35.03 2.92 5.22
CA GLU A 379 -35.90 1.77 4.96
C GLU A 379 -36.61 1.87 3.59
N ASP A 380 -37.24 3.01 3.27
CA ASP A 380 -37.92 3.22 1.99
C ASP A 380 -36.95 3.16 0.80
N LEU A 381 -35.74 3.68 1.01
CA LEU A 381 -34.67 3.63 0.03
C LEU A 381 -34.19 2.21 -0.25
N LEU A 382 -33.96 1.41 0.79
CA LEU A 382 -33.53 0.02 0.65
C LEU A 382 -34.61 -0.83 -0.03
N GLN A 383 -35.89 -0.52 0.18
CA GLN A 383 -37.01 -1.21 -0.48
C GLN A 383 -37.08 -0.93 -1.99
N GLN A 384 -36.58 0.23 -2.45
CA GLN A 384 -36.53 0.56 -3.89
C GLN A 384 -35.38 -0.15 -4.62
N ILE A 385 -34.38 -0.64 -3.90
CA ILE A 385 -33.23 -1.31 -4.49
C ILE A 385 -33.66 -2.73 -4.89
N SER A 386 -33.59 -3.01 -6.19
CA SER A 386 -33.96 -4.33 -6.73
C SER A 386 -33.11 -5.42 -6.07
N PRO A 387 -33.72 -6.48 -5.51
CA PRO A 387 -32.98 -7.54 -4.85
C PRO A 387 -31.98 -8.19 -5.82
N VAL A 388 -30.76 -8.41 -5.33
CA VAL A 388 -29.70 -9.08 -6.08
C VAL A 388 -30.13 -10.53 -6.33
N LYS A 389 -30.33 -10.89 -7.60
CA LYS A 389 -30.98 -12.17 -7.99
C LYS A 389 -30.09 -13.40 -7.89
N GLU A 390 -28.80 -13.26 -7.65
CA GLU A 390 -27.83 -14.37 -7.64
C GLU A 390 -26.77 -14.19 -6.56
N VAL A 391 -27.14 -14.36 -5.30
CA VAL A 391 -26.16 -14.50 -4.21
C VAL A 391 -26.06 -15.99 -3.89
N ALA A 392 -24.97 -16.61 -4.35
CA ALA A 392 -24.72 -18.02 -4.13
C ALA A 392 -24.68 -18.31 -2.62
N LYS A 393 -25.55 -19.23 -2.18
CA LYS A 393 -25.46 -20.01 -0.93
C LYS A 393 -25.72 -19.32 0.42
N TYR A 394 -25.70 -17.98 0.55
CA TYR A 394 -25.76 -17.34 1.88
C TYR A 394 -26.94 -16.39 2.18
N GLY A 395 -27.87 -16.19 1.24
CA GLY A 395 -29.04 -15.33 1.48
C GLY A 395 -28.74 -13.84 1.29
N ASN A 396 -29.75 -13.08 0.87
CA ASN A 396 -29.64 -11.65 0.60
C ASN A 396 -29.88 -10.87 1.90
N TYR A 397 -28.82 -10.56 2.64
CA TYR A 397 -28.91 -9.58 3.73
C TYR A 397 -27.95 -8.42 3.47
N ILE A 398 -28.47 -7.21 3.57
CA ILE A 398 -27.68 -5.99 3.73
C ILE A 398 -27.63 -5.78 5.24
N THR A 399 -26.45 -5.94 5.84
CA THR A 399 -26.27 -5.63 7.26
C THR A 399 -25.88 -4.18 7.36
N ILE A 400 -26.74 -3.39 8.00
CA ILE A 400 -26.51 -1.97 8.23
C ILE A 400 -26.06 -1.82 9.67
N TYR A 401 -24.83 -1.38 9.85
CA TYR A 401 -24.32 -0.99 11.16
C TYR A 401 -24.54 0.51 11.32
N LEU A 402 -25.52 0.89 12.13
CA LEU A 402 -25.63 2.24 12.63
C LEU A 402 -24.63 2.36 13.78
N ASN A 403 -23.47 2.96 13.49
CA ASN A 403 -22.55 3.36 14.55
C ASN A 403 -23.02 4.69 15.12
N ASP A 404 -23.69 4.65 16.26
CA ASP A 404 -23.87 5.82 17.11
C ASP A 404 -22.46 6.27 17.55
N SER A 405 -21.93 7.27 16.86
CA SER A 405 -20.59 7.84 17.08
C SER A 405 -20.63 8.93 18.13
#